data_AF-A0A7R9UM92-F1
#
_entry.id   AF-A0A7R9UM92-F1
#
_cell.length_a   1.000
_cell.length_b   1.000
_cell.length_c   1.000
_cell.angle_alpha   90.00
_cell.angle_beta   90.00
_cell.angle_gamma   90.00
#
_symmetry.space_group_name_H-M   'P 1'
#
loop_
_entity.id
_entity.type
_entity.pdbx_description
1 polymer ?
#
loop_
_entity_poly.entity_id
_entity_poly.type
_entity_poly.pdbx_seq_one_letter_code
_entity_poly.pdbx_strand_id
1 'polypeptide(L)'
;RPAMGDVRDILGMQGRGAAPAPRTSKASHKKPDGVSREVYALIGNQQASVPLVPADAGLKEKRFSGRVSRWAWKPFTSSARSDGLALHHWANVSDKAADYKFARFNKQVRVPSYTDAEYEQHLQDEDWSRQATDKLIELCALFELRFTVVHDRWTGRHSVEQLKERYYAVARVTTQLALERQERGEARPDEPRVASDDPVLVLSYDRRHEEERKAAFEALYRRDRAHVAAELKLLDEARRIEGALKAAKKEQSRMQRVADDG
;
A
#
# COMPACT_ATOMS: atom_id res chain seq x y z
N ARG A 1 13.01 78.41 -29.69
CA ARG A 1 12.42 77.10 -30.05
C ARG A 1 11.27 76.83 -29.07
N PRO A 2 10.01 76.81 -29.51
CA PRO A 2 8.85 76.61 -28.64
C PRO A 2 8.70 75.13 -28.23
N ALA A 3 8.11 74.91 -27.06
CA ALA A 3 7.91 73.62 -26.40
C ALA A 3 6.85 72.76 -27.11
N MET A 4 7.11 71.45 -27.22
CA MET A 4 6.14 70.46 -27.71
C MET A 4 5.16 70.11 -26.59
N GLY A 5 3.86 70.28 -26.85
CA GLY A 5 2.77 69.90 -25.94
C GLY A 5 2.75 68.39 -25.70
N ASP A 6 2.45 68.04 -24.44
CA ASP A 6 2.31 66.67 -23.96
C ASP A 6 1.15 65.97 -24.70
N VAL A 7 1.29 64.66 -24.92
CA VAL A 7 0.35 63.78 -25.64
C VAL A 7 -1.06 63.82 -25.03
N ARG A 8 -1.17 64.23 -23.77
CA ARG A 8 -2.44 64.45 -23.06
C ARG A 8 -3.24 65.65 -23.56
N ASP A 9 -2.59 66.69 -24.09
CA ASP A 9 -3.26 67.86 -24.69
C ASP A 9 -3.72 67.61 -26.14
N ILE A 10 -3.06 66.67 -26.85
CA ILE A 10 -3.38 66.33 -28.25
C ILE A 10 -4.65 65.46 -28.36
N LEU A 11 -5.03 64.73 -27.30
CA LEU A 11 -6.10 63.74 -27.36
C LEU A 11 -7.40 64.15 -26.63
N GLY A 12 -7.50 65.38 -26.12
CA GLY A 12 -8.77 65.91 -25.59
C GLY A 12 -9.42 65.06 -24.49
N MET A 13 -8.65 64.23 -23.79
CA MET A 13 -9.18 63.27 -22.82
C MET A 13 -9.43 63.96 -21.48
N GLN A 14 -10.59 64.60 -21.39
CA GLN A 14 -11.08 65.27 -20.20
C GLN A 14 -11.22 64.27 -19.03
N GLY A 15 -10.47 64.52 -17.94
CA GLY A 15 -10.54 63.72 -16.72
C GLY A 15 -11.92 63.77 -16.09
N ARG A 16 -12.54 62.60 -15.91
CA ARG A 16 -13.69 62.41 -15.03
C ARG A 16 -13.32 61.48 -13.88
N GLY A 17 -13.57 61.99 -12.67
CA GLY A 17 -13.25 61.37 -11.40
C GLY A 17 -13.91 60.02 -11.17
N ALA A 18 -13.31 59.29 -10.24
CA ALA A 18 -13.68 57.96 -9.80
C ALA A 18 -15.09 57.89 -9.19
N ALA A 19 -15.83 56.83 -9.55
CA ALA A 19 -16.87 56.24 -8.71
C ALA A 19 -16.71 54.71 -8.75
N PRO A 20 -16.58 54.00 -7.61
CA PRO A 20 -16.49 52.55 -7.60
C PRO A 20 -17.88 51.90 -7.76
N ALA A 21 -18.00 50.97 -8.71
CA ALA A 21 -19.19 50.14 -8.91
C ALA A 21 -19.39 49.12 -7.76
N PRO A 22 -20.64 48.78 -7.39
CA PRO A 22 -20.94 47.91 -6.24
C PRO A 22 -20.60 46.44 -6.53
N ARG A 23 -19.96 45.79 -5.55
CA ARG A 23 -19.61 44.36 -5.59
C ARG A 23 -20.87 43.52 -5.31
N THR A 24 -21.31 42.73 -6.28
CA THR A 24 -22.36 41.72 -6.08
C THR A 24 -21.86 40.61 -5.14
N SER A 25 -22.51 40.39 -4.01
CA SER A 25 -22.22 39.29 -3.10
C SER A 25 -22.64 37.96 -3.71
N LYS A 26 -21.71 36.99 -3.79
CA LYS A 26 -22.06 35.61 -4.13
C LYS A 26 -22.74 34.97 -2.92
N ALA A 27 -23.98 34.51 -3.08
CA ALA A 27 -24.71 33.80 -2.04
C ALA A 27 -24.01 32.48 -1.67
N SER A 28 -23.55 32.34 -0.42
CA SER A 28 -23.04 31.07 0.09
C SER A 28 -24.21 30.20 0.55
N HIS A 29 -24.36 29.02 -0.05
CA HIS A 29 -25.31 28.03 0.44
C HIS A 29 -24.78 27.47 1.76
N LYS A 30 -25.54 27.66 2.85
CA LYS A 30 -25.19 27.11 4.16
C LYS A 30 -25.46 25.61 4.17
N LYS A 31 -24.53 24.87 4.77
CA LYS A 31 -24.60 23.43 4.99
C LYS A 31 -25.76 23.10 5.95
N PRO A 32 -26.55 22.05 5.72
CA PRO A 32 -27.57 21.58 6.65
C PRO A 32 -26.92 20.95 7.91
N ASP A 33 -27.55 21.18 9.06
CA ASP A 33 -27.08 20.67 10.35
C ASP A 33 -27.17 19.13 10.40
N GLY A 34 -26.15 18.50 11.00
CA GLY A 34 -26.08 17.03 11.19
C GLY A 34 -25.32 16.24 10.13
N VAL A 35 -24.90 16.87 9.02
CA VAL A 35 -24.07 16.21 7.99
C VAL A 35 -22.59 16.55 8.23
N SER A 36 -21.64 15.62 8.05
CA SER A 36 -20.20 15.95 8.13
C SER A 36 -19.75 16.75 6.90
N ARG A 37 -18.61 17.47 6.99
CA ARG A 37 -18.17 18.34 5.89
C ARG A 37 -17.82 17.51 4.64
N GLU A 38 -17.18 16.35 4.81
CA GLU A 38 -16.91 15.45 3.68
C GLU A 38 -18.18 14.85 3.08
N VAL A 39 -19.17 14.45 3.91
CA VAL A 39 -20.42 13.88 3.40
C VAL A 39 -21.23 14.93 2.62
N TYR A 40 -21.30 16.17 3.11
CA TYR A 40 -21.98 17.24 2.37
C TYR A 40 -21.30 17.58 1.04
N ALA A 41 -19.96 17.50 0.99
CA ALA A 41 -19.19 17.71 -0.24
C ALA A 41 -19.40 16.60 -1.28
N LEU A 42 -19.79 15.40 -0.85
CA LEU A 42 -20.10 14.27 -1.73
C LEU A 42 -21.56 14.28 -2.21
N ILE A 43 -22.50 14.78 -1.40
CA ILE A 43 -23.95 14.79 -1.70
C ILE A 43 -24.33 15.97 -2.60
N GLY A 44 -23.67 17.12 -2.46
CA GLY A 44 -23.88 18.23 -3.37
C GLY A 44 -23.34 17.87 -4.75
N ASN A 45 -24.08 18.21 -5.81
CA ASN A 45 -23.68 18.10 -7.22
C ASN A 45 -22.45 18.98 -7.59
N GLN A 46 -21.62 19.35 -6.61
CA GLN A 46 -20.23 19.73 -6.84
C GLN A 46 -19.48 18.47 -7.21
N GLN A 47 -19.51 18.14 -8.51
CA GLN A 47 -18.34 17.50 -9.10
C GLN A 47 -17.13 18.25 -8.54
N ALA A 48 -16.26 17.54 -7.83
CA ALA A 48 -14.92 18.01 -7.53
C ALA A 48 -14.17 18.11 -8.87
N SER A 49 -14.61 19.04 -9.72
CA SER A 49 -13.83 19.52 -10.83
C SER A 49 -12.67 20.21 -10.16
N VAL A 50 -11.50 19.57 -10.25
CA VAL A 50 -10.24 20.29 -10.10
C VAL A 50 -10.38 21.47 -11.04
N PRO A 51 -10.37 22.72 -10.55
CA PRO A 51 -10.46 23.85 -11.45
C PRO A 51 -9.24 23.74 -12.37
N LEU A 52 -9.48 23.38 -13.63
CA LEU A 52 -8.54 23.57 -14.73
C LEU A 52 -8.45 25.09 -14.89
N VAL A 53 -7.66 25.71 -14.02
CA VAL A 53 -7.26 27.10 -14.19
C VAL A 53 -6.44 27.14 -15.48
N PRO A 54 -6.87 27.90 -16.51
CA PRO A 54 -6.02 28.13 -17.69
C PRO A 54 -4.65 28.61 -17.20
N ALA A 55 -3.55 28.06 -17.74
CA ALA A 55 -2.20 28.39 -17.28
C ALA A 55 -1.88 29.90 -17.36
N ASP A 56 -2.67 30.61 -18.16
CA ASP A 56 -2.62 32.02 -18.51
C ASP A 56 -3.57 32.91 -17.68
N ALA A 57 -4.39 32.32 -16.79
CA ALA A 57 -5.03 33.07 -15.72
C ALA A 57 -3.97 33.43 -14.68
N GLY A 58 -3.23 34.50 -14.96
CA GLY A 58 -2.11 35.03 -14.19
C GLY A 58 -2.23 34.72 -12.70
N LEU A 59 -1.51 33.68 -12.28
CA LEU A 59 -1.35 33.34 -10.88
C LEU A 59 -0.79 34.59 -10.22
N LYS A 60 -1.61 35.29 -9.43
CA LYS A 60 -1.11 36.41 -8.63
C LYS A 60 0.05 35.86 -7.83
N GLU A 61 1.27 36.21 -8.23
CA GLU A 61 2.47 35.91 -7.48
C GLU A 61 2.25 36.51 -6.10
N LYS A 62 1.90 35.64 -5.15
CA LYS A 62 1.97 35.98 -3.73
C LYS A 62 3.46 36.23 -3.50
N ARG A 63 3.87 37.49 -3.58
CA ARG A 63 5.23 37.92 -3.26
C ARG A 63 5.51 37.38 -1.86
N PHE A 64 6.31 36.32 -1.80
CA PHE A 64 6.64 35.67 -0.55
C PHE A 64 7.58 36.62 0.20
N SER A 65 7.01 37.41 1.11
CA SER A 65 7.72 38.38 1.95
C SER A 65 8.42 37.73 3.15
N GLY A 66 8.43 36.40 3.24
CA GLY A 66 9.07 35.66 4.33
C GLY A 66 10.58 35.55 4.14
N ARG A 67 11.33 35.51 5.25
CA ARG A 67 12.77 35.16 5.19
C ARG A 67 12.92 33.77 4.58
N VAL A 68 13.75 33.66 3.54
CA VAL A 68 14.08 32.38 2.91
C VAL A 68 14.82 31.51 3.92
N SER A 69 14.33 30.29 4.13
CA SER A 69 15.00 29.32 5.00
C SER A 69 16.36 28.96 4.41
N ARG A 70 17.41 29.10 5.22
CA ARG A 70 18.77 28.74 4.82
C ARG A 70 18.96 27.25 5.04
N TRP A 71 19.45 26.55 4.03
CA TRP A 71 19.75 25.13 4.08
C TRP A 71 21.27 24.93 4.13
N ALA A 72 21.72 23.95 4.91
CA ALA A 72 23.12 23.55 4.97
C ALA A 72 23.23 22.03 4.91
N TRP A 73 24.31 21.55 4.29
CA TRP A 73 24.68 20.14 4.30
C TRP A 73 25.25 19.81 5.68
N LYS A 74 24.47 19.14 6.53
CA LYS A 74 24.85 18.84 7.92
C LYS A 74 25.09 17.34 8.10
N PRO A 75 26.12 16.94 8.86
CA PRO A 75 26.27 15.55 9.29
C PRO A 75 25.19 15.21 10.31
N PHE A 76 24.76 13.95 10.31
CA PHE A 76 23.83 13.39 11.29
C PHE A 76 24.16 11.93 11.58
N THR A 77 23.81 11.49 12.78
CA THR A 77 23.82 10.09 13.18
C THR A 77 22.37 9.63 13.36
N SER A 78 22.13 8.33 13.20
CA SER A 78 20.80 7.75 13.38
C SER A 78 20.85 6.67 14.44
N SER A 79 20.01 6.79 15.48
CA SER A 79 19.86 5.74 16.50
C SER A 79 19.41 4.38 15.94
N ALA A 80 18.83 4.38 14.73
CA ALA A 80 18.42 3.17 14.03
C ALA A 80 19.61 2.32 13.53
N ARG A 81 20.84 2.84 13.60
CA ARG A 81 22.05 2.11 13.24
C ARG A 81 22.94 1.91 14.46
N SER A 82 23.56 0.74 14.57
CA SER A 82 24.52 0.41 15.63
C SER A 82 25.97 0.68 15.26
N ASP A 83 26.26 1.00 14.00
CA ASP A 83 27.62 1.15 13.45
C ASP A 83 28.21 2.57 13.64
N GLY A 84 27.44 3.52 14.15
CA GLY A 84 27.89 4.90 14.37
C GLY A 84 28.19 5.69 13.09
N LEU A 85 27.72 5.21 11.92
CA LEU A 85 28.01 5.86 10.64
C LEU A 85 27.41 7.27 10.57
N ALA A 86 28.26 8.27 10.36
CA ALA A 86 27.85 9.66 10.14
C ALA A 86 27.47 9.89 8.67
N LEU A 87 26.19 10.10 8.41
CA LEU A 87 25.66 10.45 7.09
C LEU A 87 25.42 11.96 7.00
N HIS A 88 25.12 12.47 5.81
CA HIS A 88 24.85 13.89 5.62
C HIS A 88 23.51 14.10 4.91
N HIS A 89 22.80 15.18 5.26
CA HIS A 89 21.59 15.61 4.55
C HIS A 89 21.45 17.14 4.54
N TRP A 90 20.62 17.65 3.63
CA TRP A 90 20.23 19.06 3.64
C TRP A 90 19.25 19.30 4.77
N ALA A 91 19.66 20.10 5.75
CA ALA A 91 18.82 20.49 6.89
C ALA A 91 18.70 22.01 6.98
N ASN A 92 17.60 22.50 7.56
CA ASN A 92 17.49 23.93 7.83
C ASN A 92 18.57 24.33 8.85
N VAL A 93 19.21 25.48 8.64
CA VAL A 93 20.22 25.99 9.57
C VAL A 93 19.62 26.16 10.97
N SER A 94 18.34 26.53 11.08
CA SER A 94 17.62 26.67 12.35
C SER A 94 17.17 25.36 12.98
N ASP A 95 17.25 24.23 12.27
CA ASP A 95 16.88 22.94 12.85
C ASP A 95 17.89 22.55 13.93
N LYS A 96 17.35 22.23 15.11
CA LYS A 96 18.13 21.75 16.26
C LYS A 96 18.67 20.35 15.96
N ALA A 97 19.86 20.06 16.49
CA ALA A 97 20.40 18.70 16.47
C ALA A 97 19.49 17.79 17.30
N ALA A 98 18.71 16.97 16.59
CA ALA A 98 17.89 15.90 17.14
C ALA A 98 18.30 14.59 16.44
N ASP A 99 17.90 13.46 17.02
CA ASP A 99 18.05 12.17 16.36
C ASP A 99 17.39 12.20 14.98
N TYR A 100 17.90 11.37 14.07
CA TYR A 100 17.43 11.32 12.70
C TYR A 100 15.92 11.08 12.66
N LYS A 101 15.19 11.98 11.99
CA LYS A 101 13.71 12.00 11.96
C LYS A 101 13.09 10.65 11.57
N PHE A 102 13.79 9.87 10.75
CA PHE A 102 13.30 8.59 10.27
C PHE A 102 13.76 7.38 11.09
N ALA A 103 14.61 7.56 12.11
CA ALA A 103 15.09 6.47 12.95
C ALA A 103 13.94 5.68 13.59
N ARG A 104 12.90 6.38 14.05
CA ARG A 104 11.67 5.79 14.61
C ARG A 104 10.88 4.89 13.65
N PHE A 105 11.14 4.98 12.34
CA PHE A 105 10.48 4.14 11.34
C PHE A 105 11.29 2.90 10.96
N ASN A 106 12.50 2.73 11.51
CA ASN A 106 13.29 1.53 11.31
C ASN A 106 12.69 0.37 12.13
N LYS A 107 11.64 -0.24 11.58
CA LYS A 107 11.00 -1.42 12.17
C LYS A 107 11.74 -2.65 11.67
N GLN A 108 12.45 -3.32 12.57
CA GLN A 108 13.12 -4.58 12.25
C GLN A 108 12.13 -5.74 12.27
N VAL A 109 12.29 -6.62 11.28
CA VAL A 109 11.53 -7.87 11.21
C VAL A 109 12.07 -8.82 12.27
N ARG A 110 11.18 -9.43 13.04
CA ARG A 110 11.55 -10.45 14.02
C ARG A 110 11.55 -11.80 13.32
N VAL A 111 12.68 -12.48 13.41
CA VAL A 111 12.89 -13.81 12.83
C VAL A 111 12.90 -14.82 13.98
N PRO A 112 12.27 -15.99 13.83
CA PRO A 112 12.23 -17.00 14.88
C PRO A 112 13.64 -17.52 15.19
N SER A 113 13.90 -17.72 16.48
CA SER A 113 15.11 -18.35 17.00
C SER A 113 14.73 -19.59 17.79
N TYR A 114 15.51 -20.66 17.64
CA TYR A 114 15.30 -21.91 18.37
C TYR A 114 16.62 -22.46 18.92
N THR A 115 16.49 -23.31 19.93
CA THR A 115 17.56 -24.08 20.56
C THR A 115 17.68 -25.46 19.93
N ASP A 116 18.81 -26.13 20.18
CA ASP A 116 19.07 -27.47 19.66
C ASP A 116 18.02 -28.49 20.11
N ALA A 117 17.58 -28.40 21.38
CA ALA A 117 16.54 -29.27 21.92
C ALA A 117 15.18 -29.04 21.23
N GLU A 118 14.81 -27.77 20.98
CA GLU A 118 13.57 -27.44 20.27
C GLU A 118 13.61 -27.93 18.82
N TYR A 119 14.77 -27.85 18.17
CA TYR A 119 14.94 -28.37 16.83
C TYR A 119 14.72 -29.89 16.78
N GLU A 120 15.41 -30.61 17.65
CA GLU A 120 15.37 -32.07 17.70
C GLU A 120 13.98 -32.62 18.05
N GLN A 121 13.22 -31.90 18.88
CA GLN A 121 11.90 -32.35 19.32
C GLN A 121 10.76 -31.97 18.37
N HIS A 122 10.83 -30.78 17.74
CA HIS A 122 9.66 -30.20 17.06
C HIS A 122 9.92 -29.72 15.63
N LEU A 123 11.18 -29.57 15.19
CA LEU A 123 11.50 -29.00 13.88
C LEU A 123 12.14 -30.00 12.90
N GLN A 124 12.27 -31.27 13.27
CA GLN A 124 12.77 -32.30 12.36
C GLN A 124 11.87 -32.46 11.13
N ASP A 125 12.50 -32.70 9.99
CA ASP A 125 11.84 -32.79 8.70
C ASP A 125 12.74 -33.58 7.74
N GLU A 126 12.14 -34.48 6.96
CA GLU A 126 12.84 -35.39 6.04
C GLU A 126 13.54 -34.65 4.91
N ASP A 127 12.95 -33.55 4.42
CA ASP A 127 13.47 -32.76 3.30
C ASP A 127 14.46 -31.67 3.78
N TRP A 128 14.54 -31.42 5.09
CA TRP A 128 15.31 -30.31 5.67
C TRP A 128 16.30 -30.74 6.75
N SER A 129 17.59 -30.60 6.42
CA SER A 129 18.65 -30.68 7.43
C SER A 129 18.62 -29.46 8.38
N ARG A 130 19.17 -29.66 9.60
CA ARG A 130 19.36 -28.57 10.57
C ARG A 130 20.18 -27.43 9.99
N GLN A 131 21.31 -27.75 9.36
CA GLN A 131 22.18 -26.75 8.73
C GLN A 131 21.46 -25.94 7.65
N ALA A 132 20.59 -26.58 6.86
CA ALA A 132 19.77 -25.88 5.88
C ALA A 132 18.76 -24.96 6.55
N THR A 133 18.11 -25.40 7.63
CA THR A 133 17.15 -24.58 8.37
C THR A 133 17.86 -23.39 9.04
N ASP A 134 19.01 -23.60 9.68
CA ASP A 134 19.83 -22.55 10.29
C ASP A 134 20.21 -21.49 9.25
N LYS A 135 20.72 -21.93 8.09
CA LYS A 135 21.08 -21.04 6.98
C LYS A 135 19.87 -20.26 6.44
N LEU A 136 18.71 -20.89 6.32
CA LEU A 136 17.48 -20.22 5.87
C LEU A 136 17.11 -19.09 6.85
N ILE A 137 17.15 -19.36 8.15
CA ILE A 137 16.82 -18.41 9.21
C ILE A 137 17.81 -17.24 9.21
N GLU A 138 19.11 -17.52 9.07
CA GLU A 138 20.15 -16.51 8.93
C GLU A 138 19.90 -15.59 7.72
N LEU A 139 19.64 -16.16 6.54
CA LEU A 139 19.36 -15.39 5.34
C LEU A 139 18.06 -14.57 5.49
N CYS A 140 17.04 -15.12 6.14
CA CYS A 140 15.80 -14.43 6.46
C CYS A 140 16.03 -13.21 7.38
N ALA A 141 16.95 -13.31 8.34
CA ALA A 141 17.36 -12.19 9.19
C ALA A 141 18.18 -11.14 8.43
N LEU A 142 19.12 -11.56 7.59
CA LEU A 142 19.97 -10.67 6.80
C LEU A 142 19.19 -9.89 5.73
N PHE A 143 18.18 -10.52 5.11
CA PHE A 143 17.43 -9.95 4.00
C PHE A 143 15.98 -9.58 4.35
N GLU A 144 15.65 -9.46 5.64
CA GLU A 144 14.34 -9.00 6.13
C GLU A 144 13.15 -9.74 5.50
N LEU A 145 13.23 -11.07 5.39
CA LEU A 145 12.21 -11.94 4.78
C LEU A 145 11.86 -11.62 3.31
N ARG A 146 12.74 -10.93 2.58
CA ARG A 146 12.57 -10.75 1.13
C ARG A 146 12.91 -12.06 0.43
N PHE A 147 11.95 -12.98 0.38
CA PHE A 147 12.14 -14.35 -0.10
C PHE A 147 12.70 -14.47 -1.52
N THR A 148 12.48 -13.47 -2.39
CA THR A 148 13.11 -13.42 -3.71
C THR A 148 14.63 -13.26 -3.62
N VAL A 149 15.12 -12.42 -2.71
CA VAL A 149 16.55 -12.21 -2.46
C VAL A 149 17.14 -13.40 -1.70
N VAL A 150 16.40 -13.92 -0.70
CA VAL A 150 16.80 -15.12 0.05
C VAL A 150 16.99 -16.30 -0.89
N HIS A 151 16.04 -16.54 -1.79
CA HIS A 151 16.13 -17.61 -2.79
C HIS A 151 17.27 -17.39 -3.78
N ASP A 152 17.52 -16.16 -4.21
CA ASP A 152 18.65 -15.87 -5.11
C ASP A 152 20.02 -16.15 -4.45
N ARG A 153 20.12 -15.98 -3.12
CA ARG A 153 21.32 -16.34 -2.33
C ARG A 153 21.29 -17.77 -1.80
N TRP A 154 20.21 -18.50 -2.03
CA TRP A 154 20.06 -19.87 -1.60
C TRP A 154 20.82 -20.82 -2.52
N THR A 155 21.60 -21.72 -1.94
CA THR A 155 22.45 -22.66 -2.69
C THR A 155 21.80 -24.04 -2.87
N GLY A 156 20.65 -24.28 -2.24
CA GLY A 156 19.94 -25.55 -2.33
C GLY A 156 18.98 -25.61 -3.52
N ARG A 157 18.30 -26.74 -3.69
CA ARG A 157 17.34 -26.98 -4.79
C ARG A 157 15.91 -26.55 -4.47
N HIS A 158 15.68 -25.99 -3.28
CA HIS A 158 14.35 -25.62 -2.80
C HIS A 158 13.80 -24.40 -3.56
N SER A 159 12.53 -24.47 -3.96
CA SER A 159 11.80 -23.36 -4.55
C SER A 159 11.50 -22.28 -3.50
N VAL A 160 11.18 -21.07 -3.95
CA VAL A 160 10.74 -19.96 -3.07
C VAL A 160 9.60 -20.39 -2.13
N GLU A 161 8.65 -21.18 -2.63
CA GLU A 161 7.49 -21.59 -1.84
C GLU A 161 7.86 -22.65 -0.80
N GLN A 162 8.81 -23.55 -1.12
CA GLN A 162 9.40 -24.47 -0.13
C GLN A 162 10.18 -23.72 0.96
N LEU A 163 10.93 -22.67 0.61
CA LEU A 163 11.62 -21.84 1.60
C LEU A 163 10.63 -21.16 2.56
N LYS A 164 9.52 -20.63 2.02
CA LYS A 164 8.45 -20.03 2.83
C LYS A 164 7.77 -21.05 3.72
N GLU A 165 7.40 -22.21 3.16
CA GLU A 165 6.77 -23.30 3.90
C GLU A 165 7.61 -23.67 5.14
N ARG A 166 8.91 -23.92 4.93
CA ARG A 166 9.82 -24.23 6.03
C ARG A 166 9.92 -23.10 7.04
N TYR A 167 10.07 -21.86 6.58
CA TYR A 167 10.16 -20.69 7.45
C TYR A 167 8.91 -20.53 8.33
N TYR A 168 7.71 -20.61 7.74
CA TYR A 168 6.46 -20.44 8.47
C TYR A 168 6.15 -21.64 9.38
N ALA A 169 6.55 -22.85 9.00
CA ALA A 169 6.45 -24.03 9.88
C ALA A 169 7.30 -23.82 11.15
N VAL A 170 8.56 -23.41 10.99
CA VAL A 170 9.44 -23.09 12.12
C VAL A 170 8.88 -21.95 12.95
N ALA A 171 8.49 -20.84 12.31
CA ALA A 171 7.93 -19.68 12.99
C ALA A 171 6.72 -20.06 13.85
N ARG A 172 5.79 -20.84 13.31
CA ARG A 172 4.59 -21.30 14.02
C ARG A 172 4.94 -22.11 15.25
N VAL A 173 5.83 -23.11 15.12
CA VAL A 173 6.26 -23.94 16.25
C VAL A 173 6.95 -23.09 17.32
N THR A 174 7.88 -22.22 16.95
CA THR A 174 8.58 -21.36 17.92
C THR A 174 7.63 -20.40 18.63
N THR A 175 6.65 -19.84 17.92
CA THR A 175 5.64 -18.94 18.50
C THR A 175 4.70 -19.69 19.44
N GLN A 176 4.33 -20.94 19.12
CA GLN A 176 3.55 -21.81 20.01
C GLN A 176 4.32 -22.10 21.30
N LEU A 177 5.58 -22.52 21.20
CA LEU A 177 6.42 -22.79 22.37
C LEU A 177 6.63 -21.55 23.25
N ALA A 178 6.80 -20.38 22.63
CA ALA A 178 6.88 -19.11 23.36
C ALA A 178 5.58 -18.78 24.10
N LEU A 179 4.42 -19.03 23.47
CA LEU A 179 3.11 -18.85 24.12
C LEU A 179 2.95 -19.80 25.32
N GLU A 180 3.29 -21.08 25.18
CA GLU A 180 3.22 -22.05 26.28
C GLU A 180 4.12 -21.66 27.46
N ARG A 181 5.34 -21.18 27.19
CA ARG A 181 6.25 -20.68 28.24
C ARG A 181 5.69 -19.46 28.93
N GLN A 182 5.08 -18.55 28.16
CA GLN A 182 4.43 -17.36 28.70
C GLN A 182 3.29 -17.74 29.66
N GLU A 183 2.48 -18.73 29.31
CA GLU A 183 1.39 -19.23 30.16
C GLU A 183 1.91 -19.93 31.43
N ARG A 184 3.04 -20.63 31.34
CA ARG A 184 3.72 -21.26 32.48
C ARG A 184 4.51 -20.26 33.35
N GLY A 185 4.69 -19.02 32.90
CA GLY A 185 5.51 -18.02 33.60
C GLY A 185 7.03 -18.21 33.44
N GLU A 186 7.45 -18.99 32.44
CA GLU A 186 8.85 -19.33 32.13
C GLU A 186 9.35 -18.62 30.85
N ALA A 187 8.72 -17.50 30.48
CA ALA A 187 9.10 -16.73 29.30
C ALA A 187 10.54 -16.20 29.41
N ARG A 188 11.30 -16.29 28.31
CA ARG A 188 12.68 -15.75 28.29
C ARG A 188 12.64 -14.22 28.30
N PRO A 189 13.65 -13.53 28.89
CA PRO A 189 13.67 -12.08 28.97
C PRO A 189 13.62 -11.37 27.60
N ASP A 190 14.23 -11.99 26.59
CA ASP A 190 14.34 -11.45 25.23
C ASP A 190 13.17 -11.87 24.32
N GLU A 191 12.31 -12.79 24.78
CA GLU A 191 11.16 -13.25 24.00
C GLU A 191 10.00 -12.24 24.08
N PRO A 192 9.46 -11.79 22.94
CA PRO A 192 8.34 -10.88 22.94
C PRO A 192 7.08 -11.58 23.46
N ARG A 193 6.17 -10.81 24.07
CA ARG A 193 4.86 -11.32 24.40
C ARG A 193 4.11 -11.75 23.15
N VAL A 194 3.59 -12.97 23.18
CA VAL A 194 2.80 -13.57 22.11
C VAL A 194 1.33 -13.52 22.52
N ALA A 195 0.48 -13.05 21.60
CA ALA A 195 -0.96 -13.12 21.76
C ALA A 195 -1.50 -14.42 21.16
N SER A 196 -2.60 -14.95 21.69
CA SER A 196 -3.21 -16.18 21.17
C SER A 196 -3.75 -16.03 19.74
N ASP A 197 -4.05 -14.80 19.33
CA ASP A 197 -4.49 -14.43 17.98
C ASP A 197 -3.35 -13.94 17.08
N ASP A 198 -2.09 -14.25 17.40
CA ASP A 198 -0.95 -13.88 16.57
C ASP A 198 -1.14 -14.41 15.13
N PRO A 199 -0.94 -13.57 14.09
CA PRO A 199 -1.15 -13.98 12.70
C PRO A 199 -0.36 -15.22 12.28
N VAL A 200 0.81 -15.47 12.87
CA VAL A 200 1.63 -16.66 12.57
C VAL A 200 0.96 -17.94 13.08
N LEU A 201 0.14 -17.84 14.13
CA LEU A 201 -0.62 -18.95 14.69
C LEU A 201 -1.95 -19.16 13.96
N VAL A 202 -2.63 -18.06 13.61
CA VAL A 202 -3.97 -18.08 13.00
C VAL A 202 -3.91 -18.37 11.51
N LEU A 203 -2.95 -17.79 10.79
CA LEU A 203 -2.82 -17.94 9.35
C LEU A 203 -1.86 -19.09 9.04
N SER A 204 -2.34 -20.09 8.30
CA SER A 204 -1.49 -21.15 7.77
C SER A 204 -0.97 -20.81 6.39
N TYR A 205 0.33 -21.02 6.18
CA TYR A 205 0.91 -21.01 4.84
C TYR A 205 0.64 -22.37 4.18
N ASP A 206 -0.05 -22.38 3.04
CA ASP A 206 -0.28 -23.56 2.21
C ASP A 206 0.54 -23.42 0.92
N ARG A 207 1.57 -24.27 0.78
CA ARG A 207 2.46 -24.28 -0.39
C ARG A 207 1.69 -24.56 -1.67
N ARG A 208 0.79 -25.54 -1.67
CA ARG A 208 0.04 -25.96 -2.85
C ARG A 208 -0.85 -24.81 -3.33
N HIS A 209 -1.54 -24.15 -2.40
CA HIS A 209 -2.36 -22.99 -2.73
C HIS A 209 -1.54 -21.85 -3.35
N GLU A 210 -0.36 -21.55 -2.80
CA GLU A 210 0.50 -20.50 -3.33
C GLU A 210 1.07 -20.84 -4.71
N GLU A 211 1.42 -22.10 -4.96
CA GLU A 211 1.86 -22.60 -6.27
C GLU A 211 0.74 -22.49 -7.30
N GLU A 212 -0.48 -22.94 -6.98
CA GLU A 212 -1.66 -22.82 -7.83
C GLU A 212 -1.99 -21.34 -8.14
N ARG A 213 -1.97 -20.48 -7.11
CA ARG A 213 -2.19 -19.04 -7.25
C ARG A 213 -1.15 -18.41 -8.18
N LYS A 214 0.12 -18.78 -8.04
CA LYS A 214 1.21 -18.27 -8.89
C LYS A 214 1.07 -18.76 -10.33
N ALA A 215 0.75 -20.03 -10.54
CA ALA A 215 0.51 -20.59 -11.86
C ALA A 215 -0.68 -19.92 -12.58
N ALA A 216 -1.78 -19.68 -11.85
CA ALA A 216 -2.95 -18.96 -12.38
C ALA A 216 -2.60 -17.51 -12.77
N PHE A 217 -1.85 -16.80 -11.92
CA PHE A 217 -1.37 -15.46 -12.24
C PHE A 217 -0.48 -15.45 -13.48
N GLU A 218 0.45 -16.39 -13.58
CA GLU A 218 1.38 -16.49 -14.71
C GLU A 218 0.64 -16.80 -16.02
N ALA A 219 -0.39 -17.65 -15.98
CA ALA A 219 -1.26 -17.91 -17.11
C ALA A 219 -1.98 -16.65 -17.59
N LEU A 220 -2.52 -15.84 -16.66
CA LEU A 220 -3.14 -14.55 -16.99
C LEU A 220 -2.13 -13.54 -17.53
N TYR A 221 -0.92 -13.50 -16.96
CA TYR A 221 0.13 -12.57 -17.36
C TYR A 221 0.63 -12.84 -18.78
N ARG A 222 0.73 -14.12 -19.18
CA ARG A 222 1.12 -14.54 -20.53
C ARG A 222 0.01 -14.40 -21.58
N ARG A 223 -1.19 -13.97 -21.18
CA ARG A 223 -2.36 -13.91 -22.08
C ARG A 223 -2.20 -12.82 -23.13
N ASP A 224 -2.34 -13.22 -24.39
CA ASP A 224 -2.37 -12.30 -25.53
C ASP A 224 -3.80 -11.83 -25.86
N ARG A 225 -3.94 -10.71 -26.57
CA ARG A 225 -5.23 -10.12 -26.95
C ARG A 225 -6.11 -11.07 -27.76
N ALA A 226 -5.51 -11.94 -28.58
CA ALA A 226 -6.24 -12.96 -29.34
C ALA A 226 -6.89 -14.00 -28.41
N HIS A 227 -6.14 -14.49 -27.40
CA HIS A 227 -6.68 -15.36 -26.36
C HIS A 227 -7.78 -14.66 -25.56
N VAL A 228 -7.63 -13.35 -25.30
CA VAL A 228 -8.70 -12.56 -24.65
C VAL A 228 -9.99 -12.58 -25.45
N ALA A 229 -9.92 -12.26 -26.74
CA ALA A 229 -11.08 -12.22 -27.61
C ALA A 229 -11.76 -13.60 -27.77
N ALA A 230 -10.97 -14.67 -27.86
CA ALA A 230 -11.49 -16.04 -27.96
C ALA A 230 -12.25 -16.47 -26.70
N GLU A 231 -11.69 -16.21 -25.51
CA GLU A 231 -12.36 -16.52 -24.24
C GLU A 231 -13.65 -15.72 -24.03
N LEU A 232 -13.68 -14.43 -24.43
CA LEU A 232 -14.92 -13.65 -24.36
C LEU A 232 -16.04 -14.24 -25.23
N LYS A 233 -15.70 -14.69 -26.44
CA LYS A 233 -16.65 -15.40 -27.30
C LYS A 233 -17.15 -16.69 -26.66
N LEU A 234 -16.25 -17.47 -26.06
CA LEU A 234 -16.60 -18.70 -25.37
C LEU A 234 -17.53 -18.45 -24.16
N LEU A 235 -17.29 -17.38 -23.41
CA LEU A 235 -18.16 -16.99 -22.28
C LEU A 235 -19.54 -16.53 -22.73
N ASP A 236 -19.64 -15.81 -23.85
CA ASP A 236 -20.92 -15.41 -24.43
C ASP A 236 -21.71 -16.63 -24.94
N GLU A 237 -21.03 -17.59 -25.58
CA GLU A 237 -21.63 -18.87 -25.98
C GLU A 237 -22.09 -19.70 -24.78
N ALA A 238 -21.27 -19.80 -23.72
CA ALA A 238 -21.61 -20.50 -22.49
C ALA A 238 -22.86 -19.89 -21.84
N ARG A 239 -22.93 -18.56 -21.70
CA ARG A 239 -24.14 -17.87 -21.20
C ARG A 239 -25.37 -18.15 -22.05
N ARG A 240 -25.22 -18.21 -23.38
CA ARG A 240 -26.33 -18.53 -24.28
C ARG A 240 -26.85 -19.94 -24.02
N ILE A 241 -25.95 -20.91 -23.86
CA ILE A 241 -26.30 -22.31 -23.56
C ILE A 241 -26.95 -22.43 -22.17
N GLU A 242 -26.38 -21.81 -21.14
CA GLU A 242 -26.95 -21.81 -19.80
C GLU A 242 -28.35 -21.19 -19.76
N GLY A 243 -28.56 -20.09 -20.49
CA GLY A 243 -29.87 -19.46 -20.65
C GLY A 243 -30.89 -20.39 -21.31
N ALA A 244 -30.49 -21.09 -22.38
CA ALA A 244 -31.34 -22.06 -23.07
C ALA A 244 -31.69 -23.26 -22.18
N LEU A 245 -30.72 -23.82 -21.45
CA LEU A 245 -30.93 -24.91 -20.50
C LEU A 245 -31.89 -24.51 -19.38
N LYS A 246 -31.75 -23.29 -18.85
CA LYS A 246 -32.66 -22.75 -17.82
C LYS A 246 -34.08 -22.58 -18.36
N ALA A 247 -34.24 -22.11 -19.60
CA ALA A 247 -35.55 -21.98 -20.25
C ALA A 247 -36.20 -23.36 -20.49
N ALA A 248 -35.45 -24.33 -21.01
CA ALA A 248 -35.92 -25.69 -21.23
C ALA A 248 -36.34 -26.37 -19.92
N LYS A 249 -35.55 -26.21 -18.84
CA LYS A 249 -35.89 -26.72 -17.51
C LYS A 249 -37.18 -26.09 -16.97
N LYS A 250 -37.38 -24.78 -17.16
CA LYS A 250 -38.61 -24.09 -16.76
C LYS A 250 -39.83 -24.62 -17.54
N GLU A 251 -39.67 -24.86 -18.83
CA GLU A 251 -40.74 -25.43 -19.66
C GLU A 251 -41.08 -26.86 -19.24
N GLN A 252 -40.08 -27.69 -18.97
CA GLN A 252 -40.28 -29.05 -18.47
C GLN A 252 -41.00 -29.06 -17.11
N SER A 253 -40.61 -28.20 -16.17
CA SER A 253 -41.31 -28.05 -14.89
C SER A 253 -42.74 -27.53 -15.06
N ARG A 254 -43.01 -26.70 -16.08
CA ARG A 254 -44.36 -26.23 -16.40
C ARG A 254 -45.23 -27.36 -16.95
N MET A 255 -44.71 -28.12 -17.91
CA MET A 255 -45.41 -29.28 -18.48
C MET A 255 -45.70 -30.35 -17.42
N GLN A 256 -44.77 -30.59 -16.49
CA GLN A 256 -44.96 -31.54 -15.40
C GLN A 256 -46.07 -31.10 -14.44
N ARG A 257 -46.14 -29.81 -14.07
CA ARG A 257 -47.25 -29.29 -13.24
C ARG A 257 -48.60 -29.42 -13.94
N VAL A 258 -48.65 -29.16 -15.25
CA VAL A 258 -49.90 -29.33 -16.04
C VAL A 258 -50.31 -30.80 -16.12
N ALA A 259 -49.36 -31.74 -16.13
CA ALA A 259 -49.63 -33.18 -16.12
C ALA A 259 -50.05 -33.71 -14.73
N ASP A 260 -49.60 -33.07 -13.64
CA ASP A 260 -49.96 -33.46 -12.27
C ASP A 260 -51.31 -32.87 -11.81
N ASP A 261 -51.75 -31.74 -12.39
CA ASP A 261 -53.02 -31.05 -12.09
C ASP A 261 -54.21 -31.52 -12.97
N GLY A 262 -54.00 -32.44 -13.92
CA GLY A 262 -55.02 -32.99 -14.84
C GLY A 262 -55.32 -34.45 -14.60
#